data_AF-A0A1V4IH78-F1
#
_entry.id   AF-A0A1V4IH78-F1
#
_cell.length_a   1.000
_cell.length_b   1.000
_cell.length_c   1.000
_cell.angle_alpha   90.00
_cell.angle_beta   90.00
_cell.angle_gamma   90.00
#
_symmetry.space_group_name_H-M   'P 1'
#
loop_
_entity.id
_entity.type
_entity.pdbx_description
1 polymer ?
#
loop_
_entity_poly.entity_id
_entity_poly.type
_entity_poly.pdbx_seq_one_letter_code
_entity_poly.pdbx_strand_id
1 'polypeptide(L)' 'MGKEEKKILHDKAKKMMIDGEHFATIREKTHLRLKDLRRIQRDEINPKF' A
#
# COMPACT_ATOMS: atom_id res chain seq x y z
N MET A 1 -2.96 18.05 -3.40
CA MET A 1 -2.56 16.83 -2.67
C MET A 1 -1.07 16.89 -2.41
N GLY A 2 -0.70 17.24 -1.18
CA GLY A 2 0.68 17.44 -0.75
C GLY A 2 1.46 16.12 -0.77
N LYS A 3 2.78 16.18 -0.92
CA LYS A 3 3.63 14.98 -0.87
C LYS A 3 3.48 14.19 0.45
N GLU A 4 3.10 14.88 1.53
CA GLU A 4 2.79 14.32 2.86
C GLU A 4 1.66 13.28 2.83
N GLU A 5 0.51 13.63 2.22
CA GLU A 5 -0.70 12.79 2.23
C GLU A 5 -0.47 11.47 1.50
N LYS A 6 0.30 11.51 0.41
CA LYS A 6 0.67 10.31 -0.35
C LYS A 6 1.49 9.34 0.50
N LYS A 7 2.38 9.86 1.35
CA LYS A 7 3.24 9.03 2.21
C LYS A 7 2.43 8.35 3.31
N ILE A 8 1.49 9.08 3.92
CA ILE A 8 0.57 8.55 4.94
C ILE A 8 -0.30 7.42 4.36
N LEU A 9 -0.85 7.60 3.16
CA LEU A 9 -1.66 6.58 2.48
C LEU A 9 -0.82 5.34 2.11
N HIS A 10 0.44 5.55 1.71
CA HIS A 10 1.38 4.49 1.39
C HIS A 10 1.72 3.63 2.62
N ASP A 11 2.09 4.27 3.74
CA ASP A 11 2.39 3.58 5.00
C ASP A 11 1.18 2.83 5.55
N LYS A 12 -0.02 3.40 5.41
CA LYS A 12 -1.27 2.75 5.81
C LYS A 12 -1.55 1.50 4.96
N ALA A 13 -1.35 1.58 3.65
CA ALA A 13 -1.48 0.43 2.76
C ALA A 13 -0.47 -0.67 3.07
N LYS A 14 0.79 -0.28 3.34
CA LYS A 14 1.84 -1.22 3.73
C LYS A 14 1.46 -2.00 4.99
N LYS A 15 1.02 -1.32 6.05
CA LYS A 15 0.59 -1.98 7.29
C LYS A 15 -0.55 -2.97 7.05
N MET A 16 -1.57 -2.57 6.29
CA MET A 16 -2.70 -3.45 5.97
C MET A 16 -2.30 -4.67 5.15
N MET A 17 -1.34 -4.55 4.24
CA MET A 17 -0.82 -5.71 3.51
C MET A 17 -0.02 -6.67 4.40
N ILE A 18 0.73 -6.15 5.37
CA ILE A 18 1.46 -6.98 6.35
C ILE A 18 0.47 -7.70 7.28
N ASP A 19 -0.61 -7.04 7.68
CA ASP A 19 -1.72 -7.64 8.44
C ASP A 19 -2.49 -8.71 7.63
N GLY A 20 -2.22 -8.86 6.33
CA GLY A 20 -2.90 -9.80 5.46
C GLY A 20 -4.26 -9.32 4.95
N GLU A 21 -4.58 -8.03 5.04
CA GLU A 21 -5.80 -7.49 4.44
C GLU A 21 -5.78 -7.62 2.91
N HIS A 22 -6.96 -7.85 2.33
CA HIS A 22 -7.12 -8.00 0.89
C HIS A 22 -6.98 -6.66 0.16
N PHE A 23 -6.38 -6.66 -1.05
CA PHE A 23 -6.14 -5.44 -1.82
C PHE A 23 -7.37 -4.58 -2.07
N ALA A 24 -8.57 -5.18 -2.14
CA ALA A 24 -9.82 -4.45 -2.31
C ALA A 24 -10.09 -3.52 -1.12
N THR A 25 -9.96 -4.02 0.11
CA THR A 25 -10.13 -3.25 1.35
C THR A 25 -9.10 -2.14 1.47
N ILE A 26 -7.84 -2.44 1.11
CA ILE A 26 -6.77 -1.46 1.12
C ILE A 26 -7.04 -0.35 0.11
N ARG A 27 -7.55 -0.71 -1.08
CA ARG A 27 -7.93 0.24 -2.13
C ARG A 27 -9.03 1.18 -1.68
N GLU A 28 -10.04 0.65 -0.99
CA GLU A 28 -11.15 1.43 -0.45
C GLU A 28 -10.70 2.41 0.63
N LYS A 29 -9.82 1.97 1.55
CA LYS A 29 -9.32 2.81 2.65
C LYS A 29 -8.24 3.81 2.24
N THR A 30 -7.40 3.49 1.25
CA THR A 30 -6.25 4.32 0.87
C THR A 30 -6.42 5.03 -0.46
N HIS A 31 -7.44 4.67 -1.25
CA HIS A 31 -7.69 5.19 -2.60
C HIS A 31 -6.48 5.03 -3.55
N LEU A 32 -5.52 4.17 -3.20
CA LEU A 32 -4.35 3.88 -4.02
C LEU A 32 -4.73 2.98 -5.20
N ARG A 33 -3.98 3.06 -6.30
CA ARG A 33 -4.21 2.18 -7.45
C ARG A 33 -3.64 0.79 -7.17
N LEU A 34 -4.23 -0.24 -7.78
CA LEU A 34 -3.73 -1.63 -7.68
C LEU A 34 -2.25 -1.76 -8.09
N LYS A 35 -1.78 -0.94 -9.03
CA LYS A 35 -0.37 -0.89 -9.43
C LYS A 35 0.53 -0.42 -8.29
N ASP A 36 0.11 0.60 -7.55
CA ASP A 36 0.86 1.14 -6.41
C ASP A 36 0.87 0.14 -5.26
N LEU A 37 -0.26 -0.53 -5.02
CA LEU A 37 -0.36 -1.62 -4.04
C LEU A 37 0.59 -2.78 -4.36
N ARG A 38 0.64 -3.24 -5.63
CA ARG A 38 1.60 -4.28 -6.04
C ARG A 38 3.06 -3.84 -5.91
N ARG A 39 3.36 -2.55 -6.12
CA ARG A 39 4.70 -2.01 -5.89
C ARG A 39 5.07 -2.07 -4.42
N ILE A 40 4.22 -1.61 -3.52
CA ILE A 40 4.43 -1.71 -2.06
C ILE A 40 4.69 -3.16 -1.66
N GLN A 41 3.86 -4.10 -2.12
CA GLN A 41 4.02 -5.51 -1.79
C GLN A 41 5.37 -6.06 -2.28
N ARG A 42 5.79 -5.70 -3.49
CA ARG A 42 7.03 -6.21 -4.09
C ARG A 42 8.28 -5.54 -3.53
N ASP A 43 8.26 -4.23 -3.33
CA ASP A 43 9.43 -3.45 -2.95
C ASP A 43 9.62 -3.45 -1.42
N GLU A 44 8.54 -3.52 -0.64
CA GLU A 44 8.60 -3.37 0.81
C GLU A 44 8.26 -4.63 1.63
N ILE A 45 7.44 -5.55 1.10
CA ILE A 45 7.00 -6.74 1.86
C ILE A 45 7.76 -7.98 1.44
N ASN A 46 7.90 -8.19 0.14
CA ASN A 46 8.68 -9.30 -0.39
C ASN A 46 9.68 -8.79 -1.43
N PRO A 47 10.68 -7.99 -0.98
CA PRO A 47 11.82 -7.68 -1.81
C PRO A 47 12.51 -9.02 -2.11
N LYS A 48 12.27 -9.57 -3.30
CA LYS A 48 12.97 -10.76 -3.79
C LYS A 48 14.47 -10.47 -3.71
N PHE A 49 15.11 -10.99 -2.67
CA PHE A 49 16.54 -11.25 -2.64
C PHE A 49 16.86 -12.42 -3.58
#